data_AF-A0A0N0D3C5-F1
#
_entry.id   AF-A0A0N0D3C5-F1
#
_cell.length_a   1.000
_cell.length_b   1.000
_cell.length_c   1.000
_cell.angle_alpha   90.00
_cell.angle_beta   90.00
_cell.angle_gamma   90.00
#
_symmetry.space_group_name_H-M   'P 1'
#
loop_
_entity.id
_entity.type
_entity.pdbx_description
1 polymer ?
#
loop_
_entity_poly.entity_id
_entity_poly.type
_entity_poly.pdbx_seq_one_letter_code
_entity_poly.pdbx_strand_id
1 'polypeptide(L)'
;MKSTIPKYFVLILFILFANSHQALSWPIPDTGQTKCYDNEKEIPCPKPGEPFYGQDGNYIINPPSYTKLDEKGEPLPDSATEWVMIKDNVTGLIWEKKTNDDSIHSKNNEYEWNDVSVLFINNLNKNAFANFTDWHLPSIGDLSSIYLLNSNPLIDVNYFSDTSPNYYLSSMSYPINPKHVWAVHFFDNLKSLRSKPLSTFCVRAVRKQHQLIKDFFINSDGTITDKTTGLMWQIETSVSQKTWKEALVYCENLTLAGYSDWRLPNLKELNSIVDYSKSHPAIFSSFSKNMSSFYWSSSSSVYKPSSGFCVYFGYGSDGKRDKLETFYVRAVRGGQSQLTDHLLIKTPKQAEKYTTGEIMPITWESTNIYEDLKISISTNGGKSFKTIVEQTENDGTYLWTVPGYSSVNCMLKIEPVHQNEKGATQSFFTIINPLVINVCKSTCRYSCIQEAIQAASDNYTIFVSKGIYNETIDFLKKKIVIKSIHGPKETIIDGKDKGRPVISISDSSQQSILNGFTIINGCGDEGGAVYF
;
A
#
# COMPACT_ATOMS: atom_id res chain seq x y z
N MET A 1 49.74 18.21 -43.17
CA MET A 1 48.74 18.39 -42.09
C MET A 1 47.34 18.12 -42.61
N LYS A 2 46.83 16.90 -42.42
CA LYS A 2 45.39 16.63 -42.36
C LYS A 2 45.20 15.62 -41.23
N SER A 3 44.75 16.14 -40.10
CA SER A 3 44.47 15.44 -38.84
C SER A 3 43.28 14.51 -39.03
N THR A 4 43.49 13.21 -38.86
CA THR A 4 42.44 12.19 -38.71
C THR A 4 42.02 12.14 -37.24
N ILE A 5 40.86 12.71 -36.93
CA ILE A 5 40.19 12.58 -35.62
C ILE A 5 39.33 11.32 -35.67
N PRO A 6 39.52 10.33 -34.77
CA PRO A 6 38.60 9.20 -34.67
C PRO A 6 37.31 9.64 -33.97
N LYS A 7 36.16 9.38 -34.61
CA LYS A 7 34.83 9.59 -34.05
C LYS A 7 34.56 8.55 -32.96
N TYR A 8 34.49 8.97 -31.70
CA TYR A 8 33.97 8.15 -30.62
C TYR A 8 32.44 8.03 -30.76
N PHE A 9 31.96 6.80 -30.97
CA PHE A 9 30.54 6.47 -30.90
C PHE A 9 30.20 6.23 -29.43
N VAL A 10 29.54 7.19 -28.79
CA VAL A 10 28.98 7.01 -27.44
C VAL A 10 27.70 6.20 -27.58
N LEU A 11 27.75 4.92 -27.21
CA LEU A 11 26.57 4.07 -27.11
C LEU A 11 25.81 4.47 -25.84
N ILE A 12 24.83 5.35 -25.97
CA ILE A 12 23.89 5.67 -24.88
C ILE A 12 22.98 4.44 -24.71
N LEU A 13 23.24 3.66 -23.66
CA LEU A 13 22.41 2.54 -23.27
C LEU A 13 21.07 3.08 -22.75
N PHE A 14 20.05 3.12 -23.61
CA PHE A 14 18.68 3.31 -23.15
C PHE A 14 18.26 2.06 -22.37
N ILE A 15 18.35 2.14 -21.04
CA ILE A 15 17.66 1.21 -20.16
C ILE A 15 16.17 1.53 -20.31
N LEU A 16 15.51 0.80 -21.22
CA LEU A 16 14.06 0.71 -21.24
C LEU A 16 13.65 0.03 -19.94
N PHE A 17 13.32 0.83 -18.92
CA PHE A 17 12.47 0.37 -17.85
C PHE A 17 11.15 -0.03 -18.51
N ALA A 18 10.98 -1.33 -18.74
CA ALA A 18 9.63 -1.87 -18.85
C ALA A 18 8.95 -1.47 -17.54
N ASN A 19 8.02 -0.51 -17.63
CA ASN A 19 7.10 -0.20 -16.54
C ASN A 19 6.28 -1.47 -16.31
N SER A 20 6.85 -2.40 -15.54
CA SER A 20 6.05 -3.37 -14.82
C SER A 20 5.11 -2.51 -13.99
N HIS A 21 3.80 -2.62 -14.22
CA HIS A 21 2.80 -2.13 -13.29
C HIS A 21 3.01 -2.89 -11.98
N GLN A 22 3.99 -2.45 -11.18
CA GLN A 22 4.03 -2.80 -9.78
C GLN A 22 2.73 -2.24 -9.23
N ALA A 23 1.88 -3.12 -8.70
CA ALA A 23 0.73 -2.70 -7.93
C ALA A 23 1.26 -1.80 -6.81
N LEU A 24 1.15 -0.49 -7.02
CA LEU A 24 1.61 0.53 -6.08
C LEU A 24 0.90 0.24 -4.76
N SER A 25 1.67 0.14 -3.68
CA SER A 25 1.13 0.11 -2.32
C SER A 25 0.25 1.34 -2.11
N TRP A 26 -0.86 1.19 -1.37
CA TRP A 26 -1.70 2.32 -0.94
C TRP A 26 -1.52 2.48 0.57
N PRO A 27 -0.41 3.09 1.01
CA PRO A 27 -0.29 3.45 2.41
C PRO A 27 -1.45 4.41 2.74
N ILE A 28 -2.14 4.11 3.84
CA ILE A 28 -3.26 4.91 4.31
C ILE A 28 -2.66 6.08 5.10
N PRO A 29 -2.91 7.35 4.73
CA PRO A 29 -2.50 8.48 5.57
C PRO A 29 -3.17 8.38 6.93
N ASP A 30 -2.46 8.78 7.99
CA ASP A 30 -3.02 8.86 9.34
C ASP A 30 -4.25 9.79 9.40
N THR A 31 -5.04 9.69 10.47
CA THR A 31 -6.14 10.65 10.71
C THR A 31 -5.63 12.03 11.14
N GLY A 32 -4.37 12.13 11.58
CA GLY A 32 -3.76 13.31 12.15
C GLY A 32 -4.05 13.49 13.65
N GLN A 33 -4.80 12.59 14.28
CA GLN A 33 -5.10 12.69 15.71
C GLN A 33 -3.87 12.28 16.54
N THR A 34 -3.25 13.25 17.21
CA THR A 34 -2.07 13.05 18.08
C THR A 34 -2.37 13.15 19.58
N LYS A 35 -3.63 13.43 19.93
CA LYS A 35 -4.11 13.61 21.31
C LYS A 35 -5.04 12.47 21.70
N CYS A 36 -5.12 12.18 22.99
CA CYS A 36 -5.94 11.11 23.55
C CYS A 36 -7.10 11.66 24.39
N TYR A 37 -8.15 10.87 24.56
CA TYR A 37 -9.40 11.29 25.18
C TYR A 37 -9.98 10.19 26.07
N ASP A 38 -10.62 10.58 27.17
CA ASP A 38 -11.52 9.70 27.91
C ASP A 38 -12.98 9.87 27.39
N ASN A 39 -13.98 9.57 28.20
CA ASN A 39 -15.40 9.72 27.83
C ASN A 39 -15.92 11.17 27.93
N GLU A 40 -15.13 12.12 28.41
CA GLU A 40 -15.58 13.47 28.74
C GLU A 40 -14.66 14.56 28.20
N LYS A 41 -13.35 14.31 28.12
CA LYS A 41 -12.33 15.33 27.82
C LYS A 41 -11.07 14.75 27.18
N GLU A 42 -10.20 15.66 26.75
CA GLU A 42 -8.80 15.36 26.39
C GLU A 42 -8.01 14.94 27.65
N ILE A 43 -7.14 13.95 27.48
CA ILE A 43 -6.23 13.43 28.52
C ILE A 43 -4.81 13.26 27.94
N PRO A 44 -3.77 13.23 28.78
CA PRO A 44 -2.46 12.74 28.36
C PRO A 44 -2.60 11.35 27.75
N CYS A 45 -1.82 11.05 26.70
CA CYS A 45 -1.90 9.74 26.07
C CYS A 45 -1.47 8.64 27.05
N PRO A 46 -2.37 7.67 27.35
CA PRO A 46 -2.09 6.62 28.31
C PRO A 46 -0.98 5.69 27.82
N LYS A 47 -0.32 5.03 28.77
CA LYS A 47 0.69 3.99 28.54
C LYS A 47 0.04 2.60 28.46
N PRO A 48 0.74 1.57 27.92
CA PRO A 48 0.25 0.20 27.96
C PRO A 48 -0.22 -0.22 29.37
N GLY A 49 -1.40 -0.84 29.44
CA GLY A 49 -2.08 -1.24 30.69
C GLY A 49 -2.89 -0.14 31.39
N GLU A 50 -2.77 1.13 30.98
CA GLU A 50 -3.58 2.22 31.54
C GLU A 50 -4.96 2.31 30.86
N PRO A 51 -5.99 2.81 31.56
CA PRO A 51 -7.31 3.03 30.96
C PRO A 51 -7.24 3.87 29.69
N PHE A 52 -7.96 3.42 28.66
CA PHE A 52 -8.02 4.07 27.34
C PHE A 52 -6.71 4.03 26.53
N TYR A 53 -5.76 3.14 26.85
CA TYR A 53 -4.65 2.84 25.94
C TYR A 53 -5.12 2.24 24.60
N GLY A 54 -4.35 2.48 23.53
CA GLY A 54 -4.61 1.94 22.20
C GLY A 54 -5.49 2.83 21.31
N GLN A 55 -5.61 4.11 21.64
CA GLN A 55 -6.31 5.12 20.84
C GLN A 55 -5.47 5.53 19.61
N ASP A 56 -6.08 6.28 18.70
CA ASP A 56 -5.41 6.86 17.52
C ASP A 56 -4.14 7.64 17.92
N GLY A 57 -4.26 8.53 18.90
CA GLY A 57 -3.14 9.35 19.40
C GLY A 57 -2.00 8.57 20.08
N ASN A 58 -2.13 7.25 20.28
CA ASN A 58 -1.03 6.41 20.77
C ASN A 58 -0.09 5.92 19.64
N TYR A 59 -0.48 6.11 18.37
CA TYR A 59 0.25 5.58 17.22
C TYR A 59 0.50 6.68 16.19
N ILE A 60 1.60 6.56 15.44
CA ILE A 60 1.83 7.36 14.23
C ILE A 60 1.94 6.38 13.05
N ILE A 61 1.03 6.52 12.07
CA ILE A 61 0.98 5.61 10.94
C ILE A 61 0.85 6.39 9.65
N ASN A 62 1.95 6.51 8.89
CA ASN A 62 2.01 7.31 7.67
C ASN A 62 1.44 8.74 7.90
N PRO A 63 2.11 9.57 8.73
CA PRO A 63 1.60 10.89 9.06
C PRO A 63 1.34 11.70 7.79
N PRO A 64 0.27 12.52 7.75
CA PRO A 64 -0.08 13.33 6.59
C PRO A 64 1.12 14.19 6.19
N SER A 65 1.46 14.14 4.91
CA SER A 65 2.60 14.88 4.38
C SER A 65 2.27 15.36 2.98
N TYR A 66 2.50 16.65 2.74
CA TYR A 66 2.13 17.31 1.51
C TYR A 66 3.30 18.10 0.94
N THR A 67 3.30 18.31 -0.37
CA THR A 67 4.24 19.20 -1.05
C THR A 67 3.46 20.14 -1.96
N LYS A 68 3.71 21.44 -1.81
CA LYS A 68 3.19 22.48 -2.72
C LYS A 68 3.86 22.33 -4.08
N LEU A 69 3.08 22.40 -5.15
CA LEU A 69 3.59 22.31 -6.52
C LEU A 69 3.18 23.55 -7.33
N ASP A 70 4.08 23.99 -8.20
CA ASP A 70 3.79 25.02 -9.19
C ASP A 70 2.96 24.48 -10.38
N GLU A 71 2.69 25.33 -11.38
CA GLU A 71 1.94 24.97 -12.60
C GLU A 71 2.64 23.94 -13.51
N LYS A 72 3.89 23.59 -13.26
CA LYS A 72 4.64 22.57 -14.00
C LYS A 72 4.72 21.26 -13.23
N GLY A 73 4.22 21.23 -11.99
CA GLY A 73 4.34 20.10 -11.09
C GLY A 73 5.67 20.04 -10.36
N GLU A 74 6.45 21.11 -10.37
CA GLU A 74 7.72 21.18 -9.65
C GLU A 74 7.49 21.50 -8.17
N PRO A 75 8.26 20.87 -7.25
CA PRO A 75 8.10 21.08 -5.82
C PRO A 75 8.52 22.48 -5.41
N LEU A 76 7.70 23.10 -4.57
CA LEU A 76 7.92 24.39 -3.95
C LEU A 76 8.30 24.22 -2.47
N PRO A 77 9.05 25.17 -1.88
CA PRO A 77 9.34 25.16 -0.45
C PRO A 77 8.05 25.33 0.37
N ASP A 78 8.02 24.80 1.59
CA ASP A 78 6.84 24.92 2.48
C ASP A 78 6.46 26.38 2.77
N SER A 79 7.45 27.29 2.76
CA SER A 79 7.26 28.73 2.92
C SER A 79 6.63 29.43 1.72
N ALA A 80 6.40 28.74 0.60
CA ALA A 80 5.76 29.32 -0.58
C ALA A 80 4.35 29.83 -0.24
N THR A 81 4.07 31.08 -0.63
CA THR A 81 2.76 31.71 -0.44
C THR A 81 1.79 31.39 -1.58
N GLU A 82 2.32 31.00 -2.75
CA GLU A 82 1.53 30.65 -3.93
C GLU A 82 1.92 29.28 -4.48
N TRP A 83 0.92 28.52 -4.91
CA TRP A 83 1.04 27.19 -5.52
C TRP A 83 -0.28 26.85 -6.24
N VAL A 84 -0.26 25.88 -7.15
CA VAL A 84 -1.43 25.50 -7.97
C VAL A 84 -1.90 24.09 -7.66
N MET A 85 -0.99 23.21 -7.24
CA MET A 85 -1.32 21.82 -6.92
C MET A 85 -0.67 21.37 -5.60
N ILE A 86 -1.20 20.29 -5.03
CA ILE A 86 -0.72 19.68 -3.80
C ILE A 86 -0.43 18.21 -4.08
N LYS A 87 0.81 17.79 -3.87
CA LYS A 87 1.15 16.36 -3.84
C LYS A 87 0.93 15.82 -2.44
N ASP A 88 0.15 14.76 -2.32
CA ASP A 88 0.09 13.91 -1.12
C ASP A 88 1.29 12.95 -1.17
N ASN A 89 2.23 13.10 -0.24
CA ASN A 89 3.46 12.32 -0.20
C ASN A 89 3.26 10.90 0.32
N VAL A 90 2.11 10.62 0.95
CA VAL A 90 1.75 9.27 1.40
C VAL A 90 1.14 8.52 0.22
N THR A 91 0.07 9.04 -0.39
CA THR A 91 -0.65 8.34 -1.47
C THR A 91 -0.02 8.52 -2.86
N GLY A 92 0.79 9.56 -3.04
CA GLY A 92 1.35 9.96 -4.34
C GLY A 92 0.38 10.70 -5.27
N LEU A 93 -0.88 10.90 -4.82
CA LEU A 93 -1.91 11.66 -5.52
C LEU A 93 -1.52 13.14 -5.65
N ILE A 94 -2.00 13.77 -6.72
CA ILE A 94 -1.83 15.21 -6.94
C ILE A 94 -3.20 15.86 -7.02
N TRP A 95 -3.42 16.84 -6.16
CA TRP A 95 -4.69 17.53 -5.98
C TRP A 95 -4.64 18.94 -6.51
N GLU A 96 -5.77 19.40 -7.05
CA GLU A 96 -6.02 20.81 -7.33
C GLU A 96 -6.05 21.61 -6.03
N LYS A 97 -5.44 22.81 -6.01
CA LYS A 97 -5.68 23.84 -4.97
C LYS A 97 -6.95 24.62 -5.32
N LYS A 98 -7.84 24.85 -4.34
CA LYS A 98 -9.01 25.72 -4.55
C LYS A 98 -8.60 27.18 -4.40
N THR A 99 -9.43 28.08 -4.92
CA THR A 99 -9.25 29.53 -4.87
C THR A 99 -10.47 30.19 -4.21
N ASN A 100 -10.37 31.49 -3.94
CA ASN A 100 -11.48 32.33 -3.52
C ASN A 100 -11.67 33.49 -4.50
N ASP A 101 -11.96 33.14 -5.74
CA ASP A 101 -12.20 34.04 -6.86
C ASP A 101 -13.41 33.56 -7.68
N ASP A 102 -13.63 34.14 -8.86
CA ASP A 102 -14.72 33.76 -9.77
C ASP A 102 -14.28 32.68 -10.79
N SER A 103 -13.12 32.05 -10.58
CA SER A 103 -12.64 31.00 -11.47
C SER A 103 -13.39 29.68 -11.23
N ILE A 104 -13.18 28.72 -12.14
CA ILE A 104 -13.68 27.34 -11.98
C ILE A 104 -13.13 26.65 -10.72
N HIS A 105 -12.00 27.13 -10.20
CA HIS A 105 -11.32 26.60 -9.02
C HIS A 105 -11.86 27.18 -7.70
N SER A 106 -12.85 28.07 -7.78
CA SER A 106 -13.42 28.72 -6.60
C SER A 106 -14.00 27.72 -5.61
N LYS A 107 -13.78 27.97 -4.32
CA LYS A 107 -14.37 27.22 -3.21
C LYS A 107 -15.89 27.36 -3.10
N ASN A 108 -16.43 28.43 -3.70
CA ASN A 108 -17.86 28.74 -3.70
C ASN A 108 -18.60 28.03 -4.83
N ASN A 109 -17.89 27.40 -5.76
CA ASN A 109 -18.52 26.66 -6.85
C ASN A 109 -19.06 25.32 -6.34
N GLU A 110 -20.35 25.10 -6.60
CA GLU A 110 -21.01 23.82 -6.40
C GLU A 110 -21.63 23.36 -7.72
N TYR A 111 -21.70 22.03 -7.90
CA TYR A 111 -22.15 21.43 -9.15
C TYR A 111 -23.19 20.36 -8.88
N GLU A 112 -24.19 20.26 -9.75
CA GLU A 112 -25.06 19.10 -9.82
C GLU A 112 -24.29 17.88 -10.36
N TRP A 113 -24.69 16.67 -9.96
CA TRP A 113 -24.02 15.42 -10.34
C TRP A 113 -23.77 15.29 -11.85
N ASN A 114 -24.75 15.64 -12.69
CA ASN A 114 -24.64 15.49 -14.14
C ASN A 114 -23.68 16.50 -14.77
N ASP A 115 -23.44 17.62 -14.11
CA ASP A 115 -22.64 18.73 -14.62
C ASP A 115 -21.17 18.62 -14.23
N VAL A 116 -20.83 17.85 -13.18
CA VAL A 116 -19.43 17.71 -12.71
C VAL A 116 -18.49 17.25 -13.82
N SER A 117 -18.86 16.22 -14.57
CA SER A 117 -18.00 15.72 -15.64
C SER A 117 -17.84 16.74 -16.77
N VAL A 118 -18.91 17.45 -17.13
CA VAL A 118 -18.94 18.31 -18.32
C VAL A 118 -18.43 19.72 -18.04
N LEU A 119 -18.95 20.35 -16.99
CA LEU A 119 -18.64 21.74 -16.65
C LEU A 119 -17.32 21.86 -15.87
N PHE A 120 -16.98 20.85 -15.06
CA PHE A 120 -15.78 20.88 -14.22
C PHE A 120 -14.62 20.07 -14.82
N ILE A 121 -14.70 18.74 -14.81
CA ILE A 121 -13.56 17.87 -15.19
C ILE A 121 -13.14 18.05 -16.65
N ASN A 122 -14.09 18.03 -17.60
CA ASN A 122 -13.78 18.23 -19.01
C ASN A 122 -13.20 19.63 -19.29
N ASN A 123 -13.61 20.65 -18.53
CA ASN A 123 -13.08 21.99 -18.67
C ASN A 123 -11.60 22.05 -18.23
N LEU A 124 -11.27 21.46 -17.06
CA LEU A 124 -9.89 21.36 -16.59
C LEU A 124 -8.98 20.66 -17.61
N ASN A 125 -9.44 19.54 -18.16
CA ASN A 125 -8.65 18.76 -19.11
C ASN A 125 -8.55 19.43 -20.49
N LYS A 126 -9.61 20.07 -20.97
CA LYS A 126 -9.60 20.81 -22.24
C LYS A 126 -8.64 22.00 -22.19
N ASN A 127 -8.57 22.68 -21.04
CA ASN A 127 -7.71 23.85 -20.84
C ASN A 127 -6.32 23.49 -20.29
N ALA A 128 -6.00 22.20 -20.16
CA ALA A 128 -4.76 21.70 -19.59
C ALA A 128 -4.39 22.41 -18.28
N PHE A 129 -5.32 22.47 -17.32
CA PHE A 129 -5.10 23.11 -16.03
C PHE A 129 -3.78 22.62 -15.39
N ALA A 130 -2.88 23.55 -15.08
CA ALA A 130 -1.51 23.30 -14.62
C ALA A 130 -0.68 22.42 -15.58
N ASN A 131 -0.80 22.64 -16.90
CA ASN A 131 -0.11 21.91 -17.98
C ASN A 131 -0.48 20.42 -18.11
N PHE A 132 -1.70 20.09 -17.74
CA PHE A 132 -2.03 18.76 -17.27
C PHE A 132 -3.47 18.38 -17.67
N THR A 133 -3.67 17.21 -18.30
CA THR A 133 -4.95 16.83 -18.95
C THR A 133 -5.57 15.49 -18.48
N ASP A 134 -5.11 14.92 -17.38
CA ASP A 134 -5.64 13.68 -16.78
C ASP A 134 -6.38 13.92 -15.45
N TRP A 135 -6.89 15.13 -15.22
CA TRP A 135 -7.70 15.45 -14.04
C TRP A 135 -8.98 14.63 -14.04
N HIS A 136 -9.35 14.10 -12.88
CA HIS A 136 -10.59 13.36 -12.70
C HIS A 136 -11.20 13.64 -11.33
N LEU A 137 -12.48 13.26 -11.18
CA LEU A 137 -13.15 13.32 -9.89
C LEU A 137 -12.58 12.20 -8.98
N PRO A 138 -12.24 12.49 -7.72
CA PRO A 138 -11.66 11.52 -6.80
C PRO A 138 -12.65 10.41 -6.44
N SER A 139 -12.16 9.20 -6.22
CA SER A 139 -12.93 8.15 -5.55
C SER A 139 -13.20 8.52 -4.09
N ILE A 140 -14.08 7.78 -3.41
CA ILE A 140 -14.31 8.00 -1.98
C ILE A 140 -13.06 7.71 -1.13
N GLY A 141 -12.21 6.79 -1.59
CA GLY A 141 -10.92 6.49 -0.97
C GLY A 141 -9.93 7.64 -1.12
N ASP A 142 -9.88 8.26 -2.29
CA ASP A 142 -9.03 9.43 -2.55
C ASP A 142 -9.45 10.61 -1.66
N LEU A 143 -10.74 10.99 -1.67
CA LEU A 143 -11.22 12.09 -0.79
C LEU A 143 -11.00 11.78 0.69
N SER A 144 -11.10 10.52 1.07
CA SER A 144 -10.84 10.10 2.45
C SER A 144 -9.37 10.19 2.84
N SER A 145 -8.44 10.25 1.89
CA SER A 145 -7.01 10.31 2.19
C SER A 145 -6.61 11.67 2.75
N ILE A 146 -7.28 12.74 2.31
CA ILE A 146 -6.91 14.14 2.61
C ILE A 146 -7.60 14.76 3.82
N TYR A 147 -8.63 14.15 4.43
CA TYR A 147 -9.22 14.74 5.63
C TYR A 147 -8.33 14.56 6.87
N LEU A 148 -8.40 15.49 7.82
CA LEU A 148 -7.68 15.48 9.09
C LEU A 148 -8.62 15.69 10.27
N LEU A 149 -8.60 14.80 11.26
CA LEU A 149 -9.51 14.83 12.41
C LEU A 149 -9.20 15.93 13.43
N ASN A 150 -8.01 16.51 13.37
CA ASN A 150 -7.50 17.53 14.30
C ASN A 150 -7.56 18.97 13.74
N SER A 151 -8.19 19.17 12.57
CA SER A 151 -8.25 20.48 11.89
C SER A 151 -9.68 21.03 11.79
N ASN A 152 -9.81 22.36 11.60
CA ASN A 152 -11.06 23.02 11.24
C ASN A 152 -10.86 24.00 10.04
N PRO A 153 -11.43 23.74 8.85
CA PRO A 153 -12.07 22.51 8.39
C PRO A 153 -11.17 21.28 8.56
N LEU A 154 -11.74 20.08 8.46
CA LEU A 154 -11.06 18.79 8.66
C LEU A 154 -10.12 18.42 7.50
N ILE A 155 -9.17 19.31 7.19
CA ILE A 155 -8.16 19.19 6.13
C ILE A 155 -6.99 20.11 6.50
N ASP A 156 -5.79 19.85 5.99
CA ASP A 156 -4.66 20.75 6.23
C ASP A 156 -4.78 22.03 5.40
N VAL A 157 -5.26 23.10 6.01
CA VAL A 157 -5.49 24.39 5.34
C VAL A 157 -4.19 25.10 4.92
N ASN A 158 -3.02 24.68 5.41
CA ASN A 158 -1.74 25.22 4.97
C ASN A 158 -1.38 24.79 3.54
N TYR A 159 -1.94 23.66 3.09
CA TYR A 159 -1.76 23.11 1.74
C TYR A 159 -3.04 23.17 0.92
N PHE A 160 -4.19 22.86 1.54
CA PHE A 160 -5.51 22.92 0.95
C PHE A 160 -6.25 24.19 1.39
N SER A 161 -5.65 25.34 1.10
CA SER A 161 -6.29 26.64 1.35
C SER A 161 -7.61 26.73 0.58
N ASP A 162 -8.48 27.62 1.03
CA ASP A 162 -9.77 27.88 0.38
C ASP A 162 -10.64 26.62 0.24
N THR A 163 -10.59 25.72 1.20
CA THR A 163 -11.52 24.58 1.25
C THR A 163 -12.79 25.00 1.96
N SER A 164 -13.94 24.82 1.30
CA SER A 164 -15.24 25.02 1.95
C SER A 164 -15.52 23.88 2.95
N PRO A 165 -16.00 24.14 4.18
CA PRO A 165 -16.35 23.10 5.15
C PRO A 165 -17.69 22.41 4.80
N ASN A 166 -17.87 21.95 3.56
CA ASN A 166 -19.11 21.37 3.03
C ASN A 166 -18.86 19.97 2.42
N TYR A 167 -19.87 19.40 1.74
CA TYR A 167 -19.81 18.11 1.09
C TYR A 167 -19.03 18.18 -0.22
N TYR A 168 -17.98 17.38 -0.31
CA TYR A 168 -17.21 17.16 -1.53
C TYR A 168 -17.59 15.83 -2.16
N LEU A 169 -17.95 15.90 -3.44
CA LEU A 169 -18.47 14.79 -4.20
C LEU A 169 -17.37 13.83 -4.66
N SER A 170 -17.59 12.53 -4.51
CA SER A 170 -16.73 11.50 -5.12
C SER A 170 -17.28 11.03 -6.46
N SER A 171 -16.47 10.31 -7.24
CA SER A 171 -16.86 9.61 -8.47
C SER A 171 -17.71 8.35 -8.23
N MET A 172 -17.94 7.96 -6.97
CA MET A 172 -18.56 6.68 -6.63
C MET A 172 -20.05 6.83 -6.36
N SER A 173 -20.86 6.23 -7.25
CA SER A 173 -22.30 6.05 -7.01
C SER A 173 -22.54 4.91 -6.03
N TYR A 174 -23.63 4.97 -5.27
CA TYR A 174 -24.05 3.85 -4.44
C TYR A 174 -24.59 2.71 -5.31
N PRO A 175 -24.02 1.49 -5.26
CA PRO A 175 -24.40 0.42 -6.18
C PRO A 175 -25.85 -0.04 -6.02
N ILE A 176 -26.39 0.01 -4.80
CA ILE A 176 -27.75 -0.48 -4.50
C ILE A 176 -28.81 0.54 -4.92
N ASN A 177 -28.52 1.83 -4.81
CA ASN A 177 -29.42 2.90 -5.27
C ASN A 177 -28.61 3.98 -6.02
N PRO A 178 -28.55 3.92 -7.36
CA PRO A 178 -27.71 4.80 -8.16
C PRO A 178 -28.20 6.25 -8.18
N LYS A 179 -29.35 6.57 -7.56
CA LYS A 179 -29.76 7.96 -7.27
C LYS A 179 -28.92 8.60 -6.17
N HIS A 180 -28.10 7.82 -5.47
CA HIS A 180 -27.19 8.28 -4.43
C HIS A 180 -25.73 8.19 -4.86
N VAL A 181 -24.93 9.06 -4.27
CA VAL A 181 -23.50 9.22 -4.50
C VAL A 181 -22.78 9.40 -3.17
N TRP A 182 -21.56 8.91 -3.08
CA TRP A 182 -20.71 9.09 -1.92
C TRP A 182 -20.07 10.47 -1.89
N ALA A 183 -20.09 11.11 -0.72
CA ALA A 183 -19.42 12.38 -0.47
C ALA A 183 -18.71 12.37 0.89
N VAL A 184 -17.71 13.24 1.04
CA VAL A 184 -17.03 13.54 2.32
C VAL A 184 -17.41 14.94 2.76
N HIS A 185 -17.78 15.10 4.02
CA HIS A 185 -18.07 16.41 4.60
C HIS A 185 -16.87 16.92 5.42
N PHE A 186 -16.25 18.02 5.00
CA PHE A 186 -15.02 18.55 5.64
C PHE A 186 -15.27 19.32 6.94
N PHE A 187 -16.46 19.25 7.55
CA PHE A 187 -16.75 19.84 8.86
C PHE A 187 -16.97 18.80 9.97
N ASP A 188 -17.77 17.76 9.72
CA ASP A 188 -18.12 16.75 10.74
C ASP A 188 -17.55 15.35 10.47
N ASN A 189 -16.79 15.21 9.38
CA ASN A 189 -16.10 14.00 8.91
C ASN A 189 -16.99 12.83 8.49
N LEU A 190 -18.21 13.10 8.03
CA LEU A 190 -19.12 12.02 7.67
C LEU A 190 -19.00 11.66 6.19
N LYS A 191 -18.28 10.56 5.88
CA LYS A 191 -18.57 9.82 4.65
C LYS A 191 -20.03 9.41 4.66
N SER A 192 -20.79 9.91 3.70
CA SER A 192 -22.23 9.68 3.66
C SER A 192 -22.76 9.62 2.23
N LEU A 193 -23.92 8.98 2.11
CA LEU A 193 -24.70 8.94 0.89
C LEU A 193 -25.48 10.23 0.73
N ARG A 194 -25.36 10.84 -0.44
CA ARG A 194 -26.09 12.05 -0.82
C ARG A 194 -26.97 11.78 -2.03
N SER A 195 -28.12 12.44 -2.08
CA SER A 195 -29.03 12.38 -3.22
C SER A 195 -28.44 13.15 -4.40
N LYS A 196 -28.47 12.57 -5.61
CA LYS A 196 -28.01 13.25 -6.84
C LYS A 196 -29.01 14.30 -7.36
N PRO A 197 -30.34 14.01 -7.44
CA PRO A 197 -31.28 15.00 -7.97
C PRO A 197 -31.34 16.25 -7.09
N LEU A 198 -31.34 17.43 -7.75
CA LEU A 198 -31.62 18.73 -7.15
C LEU A 198 -30.67 19.10 -5.98
N SER A 199 -29.47 18.52 -5.95
CA SER A 199 -28.44 18.81 -4.96
C SER A 199 -27.15 19.24 -5.66
N THR A 200 -26.56 20.32 -5.19
CA THR A 200 -25.25 20.82 -5.60
C THR A 200 -24.22 20.43 -4.55
N PHE A 201 -22.98 20.16 -4.99
CA PHE A 201 -21.88 19.77 -4.10
C PHE A 201 -20.59 20.48 -4.49
N CYS A 202 -19.72 20.71 -3.51
CA CYS A 202 -18.35 21.10 -3.78
C CYS A 202 -17.62 19.96 -4.50
N VAL A 203 -16.63 20.32 -5.30
CA VAL A 203 -15.78 19.37 -6.05
C VAL A 203 -14.31 19.78 -5.94
N ARG A 204 -13.44 18.79 -6.02
CA ARG A 204 -11.98 18.97 -6.14
C ARG A 204 -11.46 17.93 -7.11
N ALA A 205 -10.64 18.34 -8.06
CA ALA A 205 -10.03 17.41 -8.99
C ALA A 205 -8.76 16.78 -8.38
N VAL A 206 -8.50 15.54 -8.79
CA VAL A 206 -7.27 14.80 -8.47
C VAL A 206 -6.71 14.21 -9.76
N ARG A 207 -5.41 13.98 -9.79
CA ARG A 207 -4.69 13.29 -10.86
C ARG A 207 -4.05 12.02 -10.31
N LYS A 208 -3.76 11.11 -11.25
CA LYS A 208 -3.36 9.72 -11.02
C LYS A 208 -4.49 8.89 -10.45
N GLN A 209 -5.17 8.16 -11.34
CA GLN A 209 -6.20 7.22 -10.93
C GLN A 209 -5.55 5.94 -10.45
N HIS A 210 -5.56 5.72 -9.14
CA HIS A 210 -5.25 4.42 -8.59
C HIS A 210 -6.54 3.63 -8.44
N GLN A 211 -6.57 2.46 -9.07
CA GLN A 211 -7.53 1.44 -8.67
C GLN A 211 -7.02 0.84 -7.37
N LEU A 212 -7.78 1.03 -6.29
CA LEU A 212 -7.61 0.31 -5.03
C LEU A 212 -7.87 -1.18 -5.27
N ILE A 213 -6.88 -1.88 -5.82
CA ILE A 213 -6.89 -3.33 -5.93
C ILE A 213 -6.47 -3.84 -4.56
N LYS A 214 -7.45 -4.32 -3.80
CA LYS A 214 -7.19 -4.98 -2.52
C LYS A 214 -6.55 -6.33 -2.74
N ASP A 215 -5.37 -6.51 -2.17
CA ASP A 215 -4.60 -7.75 -2.21
C ASP A 215 -4.48 -8.31 -0.80
N PHE A 216 -5.44 -9.17 -0.44
CA PHE A 216 -5.46 -9.82 0.87
C PHE A 216 -4.76 -11.18 0.83
N PHE A 217 -3.94 -11.45 1.84
CA PHE A 217 -3.34 -12.75 2.10
C PHE A 217 -3.90 -13.37 3.38
N ILE A 218 -4.61 -14.49 3.25
CA ILE A 218 -5.18 -15.22 4.38
C ILE A 218 -4.09 -16.09 5.01
N ASN A 219 -3.70 -15.80 6.26
CA ASN A 219 -2.60 -16.50 6.95
C ASN A 219 -3.00 -17.89 7.49
N SER A 220 -4.27 -18.31 7.31
CA SER A 220 -4.82 -19.60 7.77
C SER A 220 -4.76 -19.84 9.28
N ASP A 221 -4.63 -18.78 10.07
CA ASP A 221 -4.52 -18.81 11.54
C ASP A 221 -5.55 -17.90 12.24
N GLY A 222 -6.59 -17.48 11.51
CA GLY A 222 -7.58 -16.50 11.96
C GLY A 222 -7.20 -15.04 11.66
N THR A 223 -6.08 -14.80 10.96
CA THR A 223 -5.65 -13.47 10.54
C THR A 223 -5.53 -13.32 9.03
N ILE A 224 -5.64 -12.08 8.57
CA ILE A 224 -5.52 -11.70 7.16
C ILE A 224 -4.63 -10.48 7.01
N THR A 225 -3.68 -10.54 6.08
CA THR A 225 -2.77 -9.43 5.77
C THR A 225 -3.29 -8.67 4.56
N ASP A 226 -3.53 -7.37 4.71
CA ASP A 226 -3.78 -6.45 3.60
C ASP A 226 -2.43 -5.97 3.05
N LYS A 227 -1.98 -6.56 1.95
CA LYS A 227 -0.70 -6.24 1.32
C LYS A 227 -0.72 -4.88 0.61
N THR A 228 -1.91 -4.31 0.42
CA THR A 228 -2.07 -2.98 -0.14
C THR A 228 -1.75 -1.92 0.92
N THR A 229 -2.14 -2.16 2.18
CA THR A 229 -2.03 -1.18 3.28
C THR A 229 -0.95 -1.52 4.31
N GLY A 230 -0.37 -2.71 4.26
CA GLY A 230 0.64 -3.17 5.20
C GLY A 230 0.08 -3.41 6.61
N LEU A 231 -1.20 -3.76 6.71
CA LEU A 231 -1.90 -4.05 7.95
C LEU A 231 -2.27 -5.52 8.04
N MET A 232 -2.32 -6.05 9.26
CA MET A 232 -2.85 -7.39 9.55
C MET A 232 -4.11 -7.28 10.39
N TRP A 233 -5.14 -8.03 10.05
CA TRP A 233 -6.46 -7.92 10.65
C TRP A 233 -6.92 -9.24 11.26
N GLN A 234 -7.74 -9.12 12.31
CA GLN A 234 -8.57 -10.23 12.78
C GLN A 234 -9.63 -10.56 11.70
N ILE A 235 -9.77 -11.84 11.32
CA ILE A 235 -10.76 -12.26 10.31
C ILE A 235 -12.19 -12.23 10.84
N GLU A 236 -12.41 -12.68 12.08
CA GLU A 236 -13.73 -12.68 12.71
C GLU A 236 -13.99 -11.38 13.48
N THR A 237 -15.24 -10.94 13.53
CA THR A 237 -15.64 -9.82 14.41
C THR A 237 -15.70 -10.26 15.88
N SER A 238 -15.72 -9.30 16.81
CA SER A 238 -16.00 -9.56 18.22
C SER A 238 -17.36 -10.23 18.43
N VAL A 239 -17.41 -11.23 19.33
CA VAL A 239 -18.65 -11.98 19.62
C VAL A 239 -19.77 -11.09 20.18
N SER A 240 -19.41 -10.09 20.99
CA SER A 240 -20.35 -9.13 21.58
C SER A 240 -19.97 -7.70 21.20
N GLN A 241 -20.96 -6.81 21.27
CA GLN A 241 -20.73 -5.37 21.22
C GLN A 241 -20.03 -4.87 22.49
N LYS A 242 -19.38 -3.71 22.39
CA LYS A 242 -18.52 -3.11 23.43
C LYS A 242 -18.68 -1.60 23.43
N THR A 243 -18.64 -0.98 24.60
CA THR A 243 -18.40 0.46 24.70
C THR A 243 -17.03 0.80 24.11
N TRP A 244 -16.78 2.07 23.83
CA TRP A 244 -15.52 2.47 23.22
C TRP A 244 -14.30 2.14 24.09
N LYS A 245 -14.40 2.35 25.41
CA LYS A 245 -13.35 1.95 26.37
C LYS A 245 -13.13 0.44 26.38
N GLU A 246 -14.20 -0.35 26.39
CA GLU A 246 -14.10 -1.82 26.35
C GLU A 246 -13.55 -2.33 25.01
N ALA A 247 -13.78 -1.61 23.91
CA ALA A 247 -13.22 -1.94 22.60
C ALA A 247 -11.68 -1.81 22.58
N LEU A 248 -11.16 -0.71 23.14
CA LEU A 248 -9.73 -0.50 23.33
C LEU A 248 -9.10 -1.64 24.17
N VAL A 249 -9.70 -1.91 25.33
CA VAL A 249 -9.25 -2.97 26.25
C VAL A 249 -9.35 -4.37 25.62
N TYR A 250 -10.38 -4.63 24.81
CA TYR A 250 -10.51 -5.90 24.10
C TYR A 250 -9.36 -6.13 23.12
N CYS A 251 -9.01 -5.11 22.32
CA CYS A 251 -7.92 -5.25 21.37
C CYS A 251 -6.57 -5.40 22.07
N GLU A 252 -6.29 -4.60 23.09
CA GLU A 252 -5.03 -4.68 23.86
C GLU A 252 -4.81 -6.07 24.49
N ASN A 253 -5.87 -6.69 25.01
CA ASN A 253 -5.79 -8.02 25.63
C ASN A 253 -5.92 -9.18 24.63
N LEU A 254 -6.16 -8.91 23.34
CA LEU A 254 -6.36 -9.96 22.37
C LEU A 254 -5.04 -10.69 22.12
N THR A 255 -5.01 -11.99 22.41
CA THR A 255 -3.96 -12.89 21.92
C THR A 255 -4.55 -13.76 20.81
N LEU A 256 -4.12 -13.52 19.58
CA LEU A 256 -4.61 -14.23 18.39
C LEU A 256 -3.45 -14.60 17.48
N ALA A 257 -3.47 -15.85 16.99
CA ALA A 257 -2.45 -16.41 16.10
C ALA A 257 -1.01 -16.32 16.64
N GLY A 258 -0.82 -16.21 17.96
CA GLY A 258 0.47 -16.04 18.61
C GLY A 258 0.98 -14.58 18.66
N TYR A 259 0.11 -13.60 18.40
CA TYR A 259 0.40 -12.18 18.51
C TYR A 259 -0.41 -11.52 19.63
N SER A 260 0.15 -10.50 20.27
CA SER A 260 -0.41 -9.82 21.45
C SER A 260 -0.37 -8.28 21.37
N ASP A 261 0.01 -7.72 20.23
CA ASP A 261 0.12 -6.29 19.93
C ASP A 261 -1.06 -5.80 19.08
N TRP A 262 -2.23 -6.41 19.27
CA TRP A 262 -3.48 -6.03 18.62
C TRP A 262 -3.98 -4.69 19.17
N ARG A 263 -4.51 -3.85 18.28
CA ARG A 263 -5.09 -2.55 18.62
C ARG A 263 -6.40 -2.32 17.88
N LEU A 264 -7.15 -1.32 18.35
CA LEU A 264 -8.33 -0.84 17.64
C LEU A 264 -7.85 -0.02 16.42
N PRO A 265 -8.38 -0.28 15.20
CA PRO A 265 -8.01 0.49 14.01
C PRO A 265 -8.48 1.94 14.12
N ASN A 266 -7.71 2.88 13.59
CA ASN A 266 -8.21 4.24 13.43
C ASN A 266 -9.28 4.33 12.35
N LEU A 267 -9.94 5.48 12.22
CA LEU A 267 -11.08 5.63 11.31
C LEU A 267 -10.69 5.35 9.85
N LYS A 268 -9.51 5.79 9.39
CA LYS A 268 -9.07 5.59 8.01
C LYS A 268 -8.69 4.12 7.75
N GLU A 269 -8.03 3.48 8.72
CA GLU A 269 -7.73 2.04 8.66
C GLU A 269 -8.99 1.20 8.59
N LEU A 270 -9.97 1.45 9.46
CA LEU A 270 -11.23 0.71 9.47
C LEU A 270 -12.01 0.90 8.16
N ASN A 271 -11.95 2.09 7.58
CA ASN A 271 -12.53 2.35 6.27
C ASN A 271 -11.85 1.60 5.12
N SER A 272 -10.58 1.25 5.28
CA SER A 272 -9.84 0.56 4.24
C SER A 272 -10.37 -0.86 3.96
N ILE A 273 -11.15 -1.45 4.87
CA ILE A 273 -11.74 -2.78 4.68
C ILE A 273 -13.21 -2.72 4.22
N VAL A 274 -13.76 -1.53 3.99
CA VAL A 274 -15.10 -1.35 3.42
C VAL A 274 -15.09 -1.73 1.95
N ASP A 275 -16.05 -2.57 1.56
CA ASP A 275 -16.31 -2.92 0.16
C ASP A 275 -17.54 -2.15 -0.33
N TYR A 276 -17.31 -0.99 -0.95
CA TYR A 276 -18.36 -0.09 -1.45
C TYR A 276 -19.17 -0.68 -2.62
N SER A 277 -18.80 -1.84 -3.14
CA SER A 277 -19.63 -2.58 -4.11
C SER A 277 -20.75 -3.39 -3.44
N LYS A 278 -20.70 -3.55 -2.11
CA LYS A 278 -21.61 -4.36 -1.32
C LYS A 278 -22.43 -3.52 -0.34
N SER A 279 -23.45 -4.15 0.22
CA SER A 279 -24.21 -3.65 1.37
C SER A 279 -24.67 -4.85 2.21
N HIS A 280 -24.93 -4.63 3.50
CA HIS A 280 -25.48 -5.60 4.43
C HIS A 280 -24.74 -6.97 4.49
N PRO A 281 -23.43 -7.04 4.78
CA PRO A 281 -22.52 -5.93 5.09
C PRO A 281 -21.60 -5.50 3.92
N ALA A 282 -21.25 -4.21 3.88
CA ALA A 282 -20.31 -3.57 2.97
C ALA A 282 -18.83 -3.81 3.36
N ILE A 283 -18.40 -5.07 3.34
CA ILE A 283 -17.05 -5.50 3.71
C ILE A 283 -16.57 -6.61 2.76
N PHE A 284 -15.26 -6.70 2.54
CA PHE A 284 -14.69 -7.74 1.69
C PHE A 284 -15.01 -9.15 2.23
N SER A 285 -15.28 -10.09 1.31
CA SER A 285 -15.71 -11.46 1.63
C SER A 285 -14.62 -12.32 2.28
N SER A 286 -13.37 -11.84 2.30
CA SER A 286 -12.27 -12.49 3.02
C SER A 286 -12.39 -12.36 4.55
N PHE A 287 -13.20 -11.41 5.04
CA PHE A 287 -13.58 -11.31 6.44
C PHE A 287 -14.83 -12.16 6.72
N SER A 288 -14.99 -12.68 7.93
CA SER A 288 -16.11 -13.54 8.30
C SER A 288 -16.82 -13.09 9.59
N LYS A 289 -18.00 -13.68 9.83
CA LYS A 289 -18.95 -13.30 10.90
C LYS A 289 -19.30 -11.80 10.89
N ASN A 290 -19.26 -11.19 9.71
CA ASN A 290 -19.46 -9.76 9.57
C ASN A 290 -20.90 -9.36 9.93
N MET A 291 -21.02 -8.44 10.87
CA MET A 291 -22.30 -7.83 11.26
C MET A 291 -22.57 -6.57 10.43
N SER A 292 -23.79 -6.43 9.90
CA SER A 292 -24.27 -5.20 9.27
C SER A 292 -24.61 -4.15 10.34
N SER A 293 -23.59 -3.59 10.99
CA SER A 293 -23.73 -2.69 12.14
C SER A 293 -22.58 -1.69 12.21
N PHE A 294 -22.57 -0.85 13.24
CA PHE A 294 -21.45 0.04 13.55
C PHE A 294 -20.29 -0.74 14.17
N TYR A 295 -19.08 -0.31 13.83
CA TYR A 295 -17.83 -0.81 14.38
C TYR A 295 -17.01 0.37 14.87
N TRP A 296 -16.49 0.26 16.09
CA TRP A 296 -15.66 1.32 16.67
C TRP A 296 -14.33 1.47 15.93
N SER A 297 -13.91 2.71 15.72
CA SER A 297 -12.50 3.03 15.49
C SER A 297 -11.85 3.57 16.77
N SER A 298 -10.52 3.65 16.79
CA SER A 298 -9.73 4.24 17.88
C SER A 298 -9.72 5.77 17.86
N SER A 299 -10.35 6.39 16.87
CA SER A 299 -10.39 7.84 16.71
C SER A 299 -11.53 8.48 17.51
N SER A 300 -11.21 9.57 18.20
CA SER A 300 -12.14 10.34 19.03
C SER A 300 -12.51 11.69 18.39
N SER A 301 -13.70 12.22 18.66
CA SER A 301 -14.06 13.56 18.19
C SER A 301 -13.39 14.64 19.05
N VAL A 302 -12.63 15.52 18.41
CA VAL A 302 -11.98 16.67 19.10
C VAL A 302 -13.01 17.68 19.61
N TYR A 303 -14.11 17.88 18.87
CA TYR A 303 -15.17 18.85 19.22
C TYR A 303 -16.17 18.33 20.26
N LYS A 304 -16.32 17.02 20.36
CA LYS A 304 -17.20 16.37 21.34
C LYS A 304 -16.48 15.15 21.90
N PRO A 305 -15.59 15.32 22.90
CA PRO A 305 -14.78 14.24 23.45
C PRO A 305 -15.57 13.02 23.95
N SER A 306 -16.85 13.20 24.31
CA SER A 306 -17.75 12.10 24.65
C SER A 306 -18.16 11.22 23.47
N SER A 307 -17.76 11.56 22.25
CA SER A 307 -18.08 10.80 21.05
C SER A 307 -16.84 10.21 20.37
N GLY A 308 -16.95 8.94 19.98
CA GLY A 308 -15.98 8.23 19.15
C GLY A 308 -16.45 8.17 17.70
N PHE A 309 -15.51 7.93 16.78
CA PHE A 309 -15.85 7.64 15.39
C PHE A 309 -16.06 6.14 15.17
N CYS A 310 -16.91 5.81 14.21
CA CYS A 310 -17.26 4.44 13.86
C CYS A 310 -17.54 4.32 12.37
N VAL A 311 -17.42 3.11 11.83
CA VAL A 311 -17.84 2.78 10.46
C VAL A 311 -19.09 1.92 10.51
N TYR A 312 -20.12 2.29 9.73
CA TYR A 312 -21.33 1.51 9.56
C TYR A 312 -21.16 0.52 8.40
N PHE A 313 -20.94 -0.76 8.69
CA PHE A 313 -20.80 -1.79 7.66
C PHE A 313 -22.12 -2.16 6.99
N GLY A 314 -23.27 -1.52 7.28
CA GLY A 314 -24.47 -1.75 6.46
C GLY A 314 -24.30 -1.25 5.02
N TYR A 315 -23.59 -0.14 4.81
CA TYR A 315 -23.27 0.37 3.46
C TYR A 315 -21.93 1.11 3.38
N GLY A 316 -21.18 1.27 4.49
CA GLY A 316 -19.82 1.83 4.48
C GLY A 316 -19.71 3.31 4.88
N SER A 317 -20.75 3.91 5.47
CA SER A 317 -20.69 5.31 5.93
C SER A 317 -19.94 5.45 7.25
N ASP A 318 -19.37 6.63 7.48
CA ASP A 318 -18.84 6.99 8.79
C ASP A 318 -19.97 7.42 9.74
N GLY A 319 -19.70 7.33 11.03
CA GLY A 319 -20.57 7.80 12.10
C GLY A 319 -19.77 8.37 13.26
N LYS A 320 -20.45 9.21 14.04
CA LYS A 320 -19.99 9.71 15.34
C LYS A 320 -21.03 9.31 16.38
N ARG A 321 -20.61 8.60 17.43
CA ARG A 321 -21.51 8.00 18.43
C ARG A 321 -21.01 8.25 19.83
N ASP A 322 -21.91 8.20 20.80
CA ASP A 322 -21.53 8.35 22.20
C ASP A 322 -20.66 7.17 22.63
N LYS A 323 -19.55 7.43 23.33
CA LYS A 323 -18.58 6.40 23.74
C LYS A 323 -19.17 5.38 24.72
N LEU A 324 -20.30 5.69 25.35
CA LEU A 324 -21.06 4.78 26.21
C LEU A 324 -21.99 3.84 25.43
N GLU A 325 -22.24 4.07 24.14
CA GLU A 325 -22.96 3.12 23.28
C GLU A 325 -22.10 1.88 22.98
N THR A 326 -22.74 0.74 22.71
CA THR A 326 -22.03 -0.51 22.43
C THR A 326 -22.05 -0.86 20.94
N PHE A 327 -20.88 -1.09 20.35
CA PHE A 327 -20.72 -1.50 18.94
C PHE A 327 -19.72 -2.64 18.75
N TYR A 328 -19.67 -3.22 17.56
CA TYR A 328 -18.76 -4.31 17.25
C TYR A 328 -17.31 -3.82 17.10
N VAL A 329 -16.37 -4.75 17.23
CA VAL A 329 -14.93 -4.46 17.19
C VAL A 329 -14.24 -5.45 16.28
N ARG A 330 -13.28 -4.94 15.50
CA ARG A 330 -12.35 -5.76 14.72
C ARG A 330 -10.94 -5.24 14.96
N ALA A 331 -10.08 -6.08 15.50
CA ALA A 331 -8.72 -5.69 15.82
C ALA A 331 -7.83 -5.65 14.57
N VAL A 332 -6.84 -4.76 14.61
CA VAL A 332 -5.79 -4.62 13.61
C VAL A 332 -4.41 -4.64 14.28
N ARG A 333 -3.38 -4.96 13.51
CA ARG A 333 -1.96 -4.85 13.84
C ARG A 333 -1.21 -4.19 12.70
N GLY A 334 -0.13 -3.49 13.04
CA GLY A 334 0.64 -2.67 12.12
C GLY A 334 0.80 -1.24 12.66
N GLY A 335 1.67 -0.46 12.02
CA GLY A 335 2.07 0.86 12.49
C GLY A 335 3.24 0.83 13.47
N GLN A 336 3.60 2.01 13.97
CA GLN A 336 4.64 2.22 14.97
C GLN A 336 4.06 2.99 16.16
N SER A 337 4.33 2.53 17.38
CA SER A 337 3.89 3.22 18.61
C SER A 337 4.68 4.50 18.78
N GLN A 338 4.01 5.58 19.16
CA GLN A 338 4.67 6.86 19.42
C GLN A 338 5.00 6.95 20.92
N LEU A 339 6.27 6.72 21.27
CA LEU A 339 6.77 6.89 22.63
C LEU A 339 7.86 7.96 22.63
N THR A 340 7.66 9.02 23.41
CA THR A 340 8.70 10.00 23.69
C THR A 340 9.89 9.28 24.34
N ASP A 341 11.11 9.54 23.87
CA ASP A 341 12.38 8.88 24.27
C ASP A 341 12.65 7.49 23.68
N HIS A 342 11.91 7.07 22.64
CA HIS A 342 12.19 5.85 21.87
C HIS A 342 12.70 6.19 20.46
N LEU A 343 13.28 5.18 19.79
CA LEU A 343 13.59 5.25 18.36
C LEU A 343 12.31 5.45 17.52
N LEU A 344 12.47 6.04 16.33
CA LEU A 344 11.43 6.14 15.31
C LEU A 344 11.99 5.63 13.98
N ILE A 345 11.50 4.49 13.50
CA ILE A 345 11.89 3.97 12.18
C ILE A 345 11.18 4.79 11.10
N LYS A 346 11.95 5.25 10.11
CA LYS A 346 11.47 6.00 8.94
C LYS A 346 11.35 5.15 7.68
N THR A 347 12.29 4.23 7.49
CA THR A 347 12.30 3.28 6.37
C THR A 347 12.73 1.90 6.87
N PRO A 348 12.04 0.81 6.49
CA PRO A 348 10.94 0.74 5.52
C PRO A 348 9.63 1.33 6.06
N LYS A 349 8.84 1.97 5.19
CA LYS A 349 7.50 2.46 5.51
C LYS A 349 6.50 1.31 5.52
N GLN A 350 5.36 1.54 6.18
CA GLN A 350 4.24 0.60 6.11
C GLN A 350 3.77 0.43 4.65
N ALA A 351 3.44 -0.82 4.28
CA ALA A 351 3.05 -1.25 2.93
C ALA A 351 4.15 -1.19 1.87
N GLU A 352 5.36 -0.73 2.20
CA GLU A 352 6.47 -0.66 1.24
C GLU A 352 6.86 -2.06 0.73
N LYS A 353 7.32 -2.13 -0.52
CA LYS A 353 7.65 -3.38 -1.19
C LYS A 353 9.10 -3.35 -1.63
N TYR A 354 9.86 -4.36 -1.23
CA TYR A 354 11.26 -4.54 -1.60
C TYR A 354 11.46 -5.85 -2.35
N THR A 355 12.36 -5.86 -3.31
CA THR A 355 12.69 -7.06 -4.08
C THR A 355 13.97 -7.71 -3.54
N THR A 356 14.05 -9.05 -3.54
CA THR A 356 15.31 -9.76 -3.26
C THR A 356 16.48 -9.18 -4.05
N GLY A 357 17.60 -8.94 -3.39
CA GLY A 357 18.83 -8.39 -3.98
C GLY A 357 18.85 -6.87 -4.09
N GLU A 358 17.73 -6.19 -3.87
CA GLU A 358 17.66 -4.75 -3.75
C GLU A 358 18.39 -4.27 -2.48
N ILE A 359 18.98 -3.07 -2.54
CA ILE A 359 19.50 -2.39 -1.35
C ILE A 359 18.35 -1.60 -0.72
N MET A 360 17.88 -2.07 0.43
CA MET A 360 16.87 -1.41 1.24
C MET A 360 17.57 -0.46 2.22
N PRO A 361 17.37 0.87 2.11
CA PRO A 361 17.84 1.80 3.12
C PRO A 361 16.99 1.65 4.37
N ILE A 362 17.61 1.31 5.49
CA ILE A 362 17.00 1.33 6.81
C ILE A 362 17.35 2.67 7.44
N THR A 363 16.36 3.47 7.83
CA THR A 363 16.62 4.79 8.42
C THR A 363 15.78 4.99 9.66
N TRP A 364 16.30 5.76 10.62
CA TRP A 364 15.65 6.03 11.89
C TRP A 364 15.99 7.42 12.42
N GLU A 365 15.19 7.87 13.38
CA GLU A 365 15.51 8.97 14.27
C GLU A 365 15.66 8.47 15.70
N SER A 366 16.54 9.12 16.44
CA SER A 366 16.79 8.84 17.84
C SER A 366 16.92 10.16 18.59
N THR A 367 16.52 10.18 19.85
CA THR A 367 16.68 11.33 20.75
C THR A 367 17.10 10.80 22.10
N ASN A 368 18.12 11.39 22.72
CA ASN A 368 18.66 10.95 24.01
C ASN A 368 19.13 9.47 24.04
N ILE A 369 19.56 8.94 22.89
CA ILE A 369 20.15 7.59 22.74
C ILE A 369 21.55 7.78 22.13
N TYR A 370 22.59 7.51 22.91
CA TYR A 370 24.00 7.77 22.55
C TYR A 370 24.82 6.46 22.56
N GLU A 371 24.23 5.39 22.06
CA GLU A 371 24.85 4.07 21.96
C GLU A 371 24.56 3.46 20.59
N ASP A 372 25.30 2.39 20.27
CA ASP A 372 25.08 1.62 19.04
C ASP A 372 23.76 0.86 19.08
N LEU A 373 23.27 0.54 17.89
CA LEU A 373 21.99 -0.11 17.68
C LEU A 373 22.14 -1.51 17.11
N LYS A 374 21.21 -2.38 17.49
CA LYS A 374 20.96 -3.68 16.86
C LYS A 374 19.78 -3.56 15.92
N ILE A 375 19.90 -4.14 14.73
CA ILE A 375 18.81 -4.20 13.74
C ILE A 375 18.45 -5.66 13.50
N SER A 376 17.16 -5.98 13.62
CA SER A 376 16.62 -7.31 13.38
C SER A 376 15.38 -7.26 12.50
N ILE A 377 15.11 -8.36 11.79
CA ILE A 377 13.94 -8.53 10.92
C ILE A 377 13.14 -9.77 11.30
N SER A 378 11.83 -9.64 11.28
CA SER A 378 10.89 -10.76 11.30
C SER A 378 10.28 -10.95 9.91
N THR A 379 10.11 -12.20 9.47
CA THR A 379 9.35 -12.57 8.26
C THR A 379 8.04 -13.30 8.58
N ASN A 380 7.67 -13.41 9.86
CA ASN A 380 6.49 -14.12 10.33
C ASN A 380 5.64 -13.25 11.25
N GLY A 381 5.56 -11.97 10.91
CA GLY A 381 4.70 -11.00 11.57
C GLY A 381 4.99 -10.71 13.04
N GLY A 382 6.23 -10.95 13.48
CA GLY A 382 6.75 -10.59 14.79
C GLY A 382 6.92 -11.76 15.75
N LYS A 383 6.60 -13.00 15.32
CA LYS A 383 6.76 -14.20 16.15
C LYS A 383 8.22 -14.49 16.48
N SER A 384 9.13 -14.20 15.55
CA SER A 384 10.58 -14.37 15.75
C SER A 384 11.36 -13.37 14.92
N PHE A 385 12.46 -12.86 15.48
CA PHE A 385 13.36 -11.93 14.81
C PHE A 385 14.72 -12.58 14.53
N LYS A 386 15.25 -12.34 13.34
CA LYS A 386 16.61 -12.68 12.93
C LYS A 386 17.44 -11.40 12.88
N THR A 387 18.63 -11.42 13.48
CA THR A 387 19.54 -10.27 13.42
C THR A 387 19.98 -9.98 11.98
N ILE A 388 19.90 -8.71 11.57
CA ILE A 388 20.56 -8.17 10.37
C ILE A 388 21.98 -7.73 10.72
N VAL A 389 22.13 -6.93 11.78
CA VAL A 389 23.41 -6.47 12.31
C VAL A 389 23.31 -6.38 13.84
N GLU A 390 24.30 -6.94 14.55
CA GLU A 390 24.32 -6.96 16.01
C GLU A 390 24.69 -5.60 16.62
N GLN A 391 25.46 -4.77 15.89
CA GLN A 391 25.92 -3.46 16.33
C GLN A 391 26.20 -2.56 15.12
N THR A 392 25.54 -1.41 15.05
CA THR A 392 25.79 -0.34 14.08
C THR A 392 25.76 1.01 14.77
N GLU A 393 26.53 1.97 14.28
CA GLU A 393 26.51 3.33 14.79
C GLU A 393 25.09 3.93 14.70
N ASN A 394 24.71 4.73 15.69
CA ASN A 394 23.44 5.46 15.69
C ASN A 394 23.55 6.76 14.86
N ASP A 395 23.88 6.62 13.57
CA ASP A 395 24.06 7.72 12.61
C ASP A 395 22.79 8.02 11.78
N GLY A 396 21.72 7.24 12.00
CA GLY A 396 20.42 7.39 11.37
C GLY A 396 20.20 6.55 10.10
N THR A 397 21.18 5.75 9.67
CA THR A 397 21.06 4.97 8.42
C THR A 397 21.82 3.65 8.43
N TYR A 398 21.28 2.65 7.73
CA TYR A 398 21.96 1.39 7.47
C TYR A 398 21.51 0.83 6.13
N LEU A 399 22.45 0.50 5.25
CA LEU A 399 22.13 -0.10 3.94
C LEU A 399 22.09 -1.61 4.05
N TRP A 400 20.92 -2.20 3.78
CA TRP A 400 20.72 -3.65 3.86
C TRP A 400 20.37 -4.25 2.51
N THR A 401 21.15 -5.24 2.07
CA THR A 401 20.80 -6.03 0.87
C THR A 401 19.76 -7.08 1.22
N VAL A 402 18.60 -7.00 0.56
CA VAL A 402 17.47 -7.89 0.82
C VAL A 402 17.83 -9.34 0.43
N PRO A 403 17.75 -10.30 1.36
CA PRO A 403 18.12 -11.70 1.13
C PRO A 403 17.06 -12.48 0.35
N GLY A 404 17.41 -13.68 -0.11
CA GLY A 404 16.61 -14.53 -1.00
C GLY A 404 15.41 -15.26 -0.40
N TYR A 405 14.50 -14.55 0.27
CA TYR A 405 13.22 -15.07 0.74
C TYR A 405 12.08 -14.09 0.46
N SER A 406 10.83 -14.53 0.50
CA SER A 406 9.64 -13.67 0.40
C SER A 406 8.82 -13.71 1.68
N SER A 407 8.18 -12.58 1.99
CA SER A 407 7.22 -12.48 3.09
C SER A 407 6.37 -11.22 2.92
N VAL A 408 5.07 -11.34 3.22
CA VAL A 408 4.12 -10.22 3.25
C VAL A 408 3.97 -9.61 4.64
N ASN A 409 4.56 -10.25 5.65
CA ASN A 409 4.45 -9.93 7.06
C ASN A 409 5.83 -9.53 7.64
N CYS A 410 6.61 -8.77 6.87
CA CYS A 410 7.92 -8.32 7.35
C CYS A 410 7.76 -7.22 8.39
N MET A 411 8.54 -7.33 9.47
CA MET A 411 8.67 -6.29 10.50
C MET A 411 10.14 -6.02 10.75
N LEU A 412 10.48 -4.75 10.93
CA LEU A 412 11.82 -4.34 11.33
C LEU A 412 11.80 -3.95 12.81
N LYS A 413 12.80 -4.39 13.56
CA LYS A 413 13.06 -3.96 14.93
C LYS A 413 14.43 -3.32 15.00
N ILE A 414 14.51 -2.11 15.55
CA ILE A 414 15.76 -1.43 15.87
C ILE A 414 15.76 -1.18 17.38
N GLU A 415 16.83 -1.58 18.06
CA GLU A 415 16.93 -1.44 19.51
C GLU A 415 18.34 -1.00 19.92
N PRO A 416 18.49 -0.10 20.92
CA PRO A 416 19.78 0.15 21.53
C PRO A 416 20.35 -1.13 22.13
N VAL A 417 21.67 -1.35 22.01
CA VAL A 417 22.34 -2.59 22.43
C VAL A 417 22.17 -2.88 23.93
N HIS A 418 22.06 -1.85 24.76
CA HIS A 418 21.94 -1.95 26.21
C HIS A 418 20.56 -1.51 26.74
N GLN A 419 19.88 -0.58 26.05
CA GLN A 419 18.55 -0.06 26.44
C GLN A 419 17.46 -0.55 25.49
N ASN A 420 17.26 -1.87 25.41
CA ASN A 420 16.39 -2.49 24.41
C ASN A 420 14.93 -2.04 24.47
N GLU A 421 14.47 -1.60 25.65
CA GLU A 421 13.13 -1.08 25.88
C GLU A 421 12.85 0.21 25.10
N LYS A 422 13.89 0.99 24.78
CA LYS A 422 13.80 2.22 23.96
C LYS A 422 13.80 1.95 22.45
N GLY A 423 13.77 0.68 22.07
CA GLY A 423 13.67 0.26 20.68
C GLY A 423 12.35 0.65 20.02
N ALA A 424 12.32 0.45 18.70
CA ALA A 424 11.17 0.66 17.85
C ALA A 424 10.92 -0.56 16.96
N THR A 425 9.66 -0.74 16.56
CA THR A 425 9.27 -1.77 15.61
C THR A 425 8.34 -1.16 14.56
N GLN A 426 8.64 -1.43 13.29
CA GLN A 426 7.90 -0.93 12.13
C GLN A 426 7.33 -2.09 11.33
N SER A 427 6.02 -2.03 11.09
CA SER A 427 5.20 -3.15 10.59
C SER A 427 4.07 -2.63 9.70
N PHE A 428 3.61 -3.33 8.66
CA PHE A 428 4.26 -4.38 7.88
C PHE A 428 4.76 -3.83 6.54
N PHE A 429 5.88 -4.34 6.05
CA PHE A 429 6.33 -4.19 4.67
C PHE A 429 6.42 -5.56 4.01
N THR A 430 6.55 -5.60 2.68
CA THR A 430 6.61 -6.85 1.91
C THR A 430 7.98 -7.02 1.27
N ILE A 431 8.58 -8.20 1.46
CA ILE A 431 9.70 -8.65 0.63
C ILE A 431 9.15 -9.57 -0.44
N ILE A 432 9.36 -9.19 -1.68
CA ILE A 432 9.03 -9.95 -2.87
C ILE A 432 10.30 -10.68 -3.29
N ASN A 433 10.26 -12.00 -3.24
CA ASN A 433 11.21 -12.80 -3.98
C ASN A 433 10.57 -13.10 -5.32
N PRO A 434 10.89 -12.35 -6.40
CA PRO A 434 10.48 -12.76 -7.72
C PRO A 434 11.13 -14.12 -7.91
N LEU A 435 10.31 -15.18 -7.93
CA LEU A 435 10.77 -16.54 -8.21
C LEU A 435 11.15 -16.56 -9.69
N VAL A 436 12.24 -15.88 -10.05
CA VAL A 436 12.60 -15.57 -11.42
C VAL A 436 14.07 -15.88 -11.62
N ILE A 437 14.37 -16.56 -12.73
CA ILE A 437 15.74 -16.77 -13.18
C ILE A 437 15.83 -16.24 -14.62
N ASN A 438 16.86 -15.44 -14.90
CA ASN A 438 17.12 -14.96 -16.26
C ASN A 438 18.22 -15.80 -16.91
N VAL A 439 17.97 -16.25 -18.14
CA VAL A 439 18.92 -16.98 -18.98
C VAL A 439 19.23 -16.13 -20.21
N CYS A 440 20.51 -15.87 -20.45
CA CYS A 440 20.95 -15.18 -21.66
C CYS A 440 22.38 -15.54 -22.04
N LYS A 441 22.71 -15.42 -23.34
CA LYS A 441 24.00 -15.86 -23.90
C LYS A 441 25.22 -15.11 -23.38
N SER A 442 25.04 -13.90 -22.90
CA SER A 442 26.08 -13.07 -22.30
C SER A 442 25.45 -12.24 -21.18
N THR A 443 26.20 -11.91 -20.12
CA THR A 443 25.79 -11.08 -18.96
C THR A 443 24.87 -11.70 -17.90
N CYS A 444 24.13 -12.77 -18.21
CA CYS A 444 23.34 -13.50 -17.20
C CYS A 444 24.19 -14.48 -16.40
N ARG A 445 23.75 -14.77 -15.17
CA ARG A 445 24.32 -15.83 -14.33
C ARG A 445 24.23 -17.21 -14.98
N TYR A 446 23.15 -17.46 -15.72
CA TYR A 446 22.93 -18.71 -16.46
C TYR A 446 22.95 -18.44 -17.96
N SER A 447 23.79 -19.16 -18.68
CA SER A 447 23.82 -19.17 -20.16
C SER A 447 23.11 -20.37 -20.78
N CYS A 448 22.70 -21.33 -19.94
CA CYS A 448 22.05 -22.58 -20.28
C CYS A 448 20.71 -22.69 -19.55
N ILE A 449 19.65 -23.09 -20.24
CA ILE A 449 18.31 -23.22 -19.65
C ILE A 449 18.28 -24.40 -18.67
N GLN A 450 19.01 -25.50 -18.94
CA GLN A 450 19.02 -26.65 -18.03
C GLN A 450 19.61 -26.33 -16.65
N GLU A 451 20.68 -25.53 -16.59
CA GLU A 451 21.28 -25.11 -15.32
C GLU A 451 20.35 -24.20 -14.52
N ALA A 452 19.62 -23.32 -15.22
CA ALA A 452 18.57 -22.51 -14.61
C ALA A 452 17.42 -23.38 -14.05
N ILE A 453 17.01 -24.44 -14.78
CA ILE A 453 16.03 -25.42 -14.27
C ILE A 453 16.55 -26.14 -13.04
N GLN A 454 17.82 -26.56 -13.03
CA GLN A 454 18.43 -27.22 -11.87
C GLN A 454 18.44 -26.30 -10.64
N ALA A 455 18.72 -25.01 -10.81
CA ALA A 455 18.71 -24.02 -9.74
C ALA A 455 17.30 -23.59 -9.29
N ALA A 456 16.30 -23.65 -10.17
CA ALA A 456 14.92 -23.28 -9.87
C ALA A 456 14.28 -24.21 -8.83
N SER A 457 13.43 -23.67 -7.96
CA SER A 457 12.47 -24.47 -7.18
C SER A 457 11.09 -24.37 -7.81
N ASP A 458 10.10 -25.10 -7.28
CA ASP A 458 8.72 -24.98 -7.74
C ASP A 458 8.21 -23.53 -7.68
N ASN A 459 7.37 -23.19 -8.65
CA ASN A 459 6.77 -21.89 -8.95
C ASN A 459 7.74 -20.80 -9.46
N TYR A 460 8.99 -21.15 -9.78
CA TYR A 460 9.87 -20.24 -10.50
C TYR A 460 9.44 -20.01 -11.96
N THR A 461 9.71 -18.80 -12.44
CA THR A 461 9.61 -18.37 -13.83
C THR A 461 11.01 -18.12 -14.39
N ILE A 462 11.43 -18.93 -15.35
CA ILE A 462 12.70 -18.78 -16.06
C ILE A 462 12.44 -17.94 -17.31
N PHE A 463 12.94 -16.71 -17.36
CA PHE A 463 12.91 -15.89 -18.56
C PHE A 463 14.15 -16.13 -19.41
N VAL A 464 13.94 -16.40 -20.69
CA VAL A 464 15.02 -16.69 -21.63
C VAL A 464 15.06 -15.59 -22.69
N SER A 465 16.22 -14.92 -22.78
CA SER A 465 16.48 -13.91 -23.81
C SER A 465 16.72 -14.56 -25.18
N LYS A 466 16.68 -13.75 -26.24
CA LYS A 466 16.92 -14.20 -27.62
C LYS A 466 18.25 -14.95 -27.76
N GLY A 467 18.28 -15.95 -28.64
CA GLY A 467 19.45 -16.77 -28.92
C GLY A 467 19.11 -18.20 -29.31
N ILE A 468 20.13 -18.93 -29.74
CA ILE A 468 20.05 -20.37 -30.04
C ILE A 468 20.71 -21.14 -28.90
N TYR A 469 19.92 -21.89 -28.14
CA TYR A 469 20.34 -22.70 -27.00
C TYR A 469 20.52 -24.15 -27.43
N ASN A 470 21.78 -24.57 -27.55
CA ASN A 470 22.16 -25.91 -28.04
C ASN A 470 22.12 -26.92 -26.89
N GLU A 471 20.92 -27.35 -26.51
CA GLU A 471 20.70 -28.20 -25.35
C GLU A 471 19.38 -28.98 -25.45
N THR A 472 19.27 -30.01 -24.63
CA THR A 472 18.03 -30.75 -24.36
C THR A 472 17.66 -30.47 -22.91
N ILE A 473 16.41 -30.10 -22.63
CA ILE A 473 15.98 -29.71 -21.29
C ILE A 473 15.01 -30.72 -20.66
N ASP A 474 15.20 -30.99 -19.37
CA ASP A 474 14.32 -31.77 -18.51
C ASP A 474 13.81 -30.87 -17.39
N PHE A 475 12.50 -30.83 -17.20
CA PHE A 475 11.84 -30.07 -16.14
C PHE A 475 12.09 -30.64 -14.73
N LEU A 476 12.66 -31.84 -14.61
CA LEU A 476 13.03 -32.47 -13.35
C LEU A 476 11.85 -32.59 -12.36
N LYS A 477 10.64 -32.82 -12.89
CA LYS A 477 9.38 -32.88 -12.11
C LYS A 477 9.04 -31.61 -11.32
N LYS A 478 9.60 -30.46 -11.71
CA LYS A 478 9.34 -29.17 -11.05
C LYS A 478 8.16 -28.44 -11.67
N LYS A 479 7.34 -27.77 -10.85
CA LYS A 479 6.26 -26.86 -11.27
C LYS A 479 6.81 -25.50 -11.65
N ILE A 480 7.40 -25.35 -12.83
CA ILE A 480 8.04 -24.08 -13.26
C ILE A 480 7.48 -23.56 -14.57
N VAL A 481 7.59 -22.25 -14.76
CA VAL A 481 7.29 -21.57 -16.02
C VAL A 481 8.60 -21.23 -16.70
N ILE A 482 8.76 -21.56 -17.97
CA ILE A 482 9.90 -21.15 -18.79
C ILE A 482 9.34 -20.35 -19.96
N LYS A 483 9.75 -19.09 -20.09
CA LYS A 483 9.18 -18.17 -21.07
C LYS A 483 10.25 -17.41 -21.82
N SER A 484 10.14 -17.36 -23.15
CA SER A 484 10.91 -16.42 -23.94
C SER A 484 10.36 -15.00 -23.77
N ILE A 485 11.26 -14.03 -23.56
CA ILE A 485 10.89 -12.61 -23.52
C ILE A 485 10.92 -11.93 -24.90
N HIS A 486 11.44 -12.60 -25.94
CA HIS A 486 11.49 -12.10 -27.33
C HIS A 486 10.63 -12.91 -28.30
N GLY A 487 9.97 -13.97 -27.82
CA GLY A 487 9.12 -14.84 -28.60
C GLY A 487 9.86 -15.88 -29.44
N PRO A 488 9.10 -16.75 -30.14
CA PRO A 488 9.63 -17.97 -30.73
C PRO A 488 10.55 -17.73 -31.92
N LYS A 489 10.37 -16.60 -32.65
CA LYS A 489 11.23 -16.26 -33.80
C LYS A 489 12.68 -15.96 -33.40
N GLU A 490 12.89 -15.50 -32.18
CA GLU A 490 14.20 -15.06 -31.70
C GLU A 490 14.81 -15.97 -30.65
N THR A 491 14.05 -16.95 -30.12
CA THR A 491 14.48 -17.81 -29.02
C THR A 491 14.30 -19.28 -29.40
N ILE A 492 15.40 -19.95 -29.67
CA ILE A 492 15.43 -21.28 -30.28
C ILE A 492 16.11 -22.26 -29.31
N ILE A 493 15.47 -23.41 -29.05
CA ILE A 493 16.09 -24.56 -28.37
C ILE A 493 16.43 -25.60 -29.44
N ASP A 494 17.72 -25.88 -29.60
CA ASP A 494 18.28 -26.76 -30.63
C ASP A 494 18.84 -28.03 -29.98
N GLY A 495 18.13 -29.16 -30.18
CA GLY A 495 18.48 -30.46 -29.61
C GLY A 495 19.72 -31.13 -30.23
N LYS A 496 20.24 -30.60 -31.35
CA LYS A 496 21.42 -31.11 -32.08
C LYS A 496 21.34 -32.59 -32.49
N ASP A 497 20.15 -33.14 -32.72
CA ASP A 497 19.93 -34.51 -33.19
C ASP A 497 20.58 -35.60 -32.30
N LYS A 498 20.61 -35.37 -30.99
CA LYS A 498 21.28 -36.25 -30.01
C LYS A 498 20.56 -37.59 -29.71
N GLY A 499 19.61 -38.01 -30.54
CA GLY A 499 18.84 -39.25 -30.33
C GLY A 499 17.94 -39.24 -29.09
N ARG A 500 17.55 -38.06 -28.59
CA ARG A 500 16.57 -37.90 -27.50
C ARG A 500 15.68 -36.66 -27.71
N PRO A 501 14.49 -36.61 -27.09
CA PRO A 501 13.59 -35.46 -27.17
C PRO A 501 14.28 -34.16 -26.71
N VAL A 502 13.96 -33.03 -27.35
CA VAL A 502 14.52 -31.73 -26.95
C VAL A 502 14.01 -31.31 -25.57
N ILE A 503 12.74 -31.55 -25.28
CA ILE A 503 12.09 -31.25 -23.99
C ILE A 503 11.57 -32.54 -23.37
N SER A 504 11.90 -32.77 -22.10
CA SER A 504 11.35 -33.87 -21.30
C SER A 504 10.60 -33.32 -20.08
N ILE A 505 9.38 -33.81 -19.85
CA ILE A 505 8.55 -33.48 -18.70
C ILE A 505 8.29 -34.78 -17.96
N SER A 506 9.04 -35.03 -16.88
CA SER A 506 9.10 -36.34 -16.22
C SER A 506 7.98 -36.60 -15.18
N ASP A 507 6.98 -35.70 -15.09
CA ASP A 507 5.76 -35.85 -14.29
C ASP A 507 4.65 -34.91 -14.81
N SER A 508 3.60 -35.47 -15.39
CA SER A 508 2.48 -34.74 -16.00
C SER A 508 1.42 -34.26 -14.99
N SER A 509 1.56 -34.61 -13.70
CA SER A 509 0.63 -34.15 -12.65
C SER A 509 0.84 -32.69 -12.22
N GLN A 510 1.94 -32.07 -12.66
CA GLN A 510 2.30 -30.69 -12.29
C GLN A 510 2.05 -29.69 -13.42
N GLN A 511 1.54 -28.50 -13.09
CA GLN A 511 1.22 -27.42 -14.04
C GLN A 511 2.47 -26.63 -14.48
N SER A 512 3.38 -27.28 -15.20
CA SER A 512 4.58 -26.64 -15.77
C SER A 512 4.29 -26.04 -17.15
N ILE A 513 4.95 -24.93 -17.48
CA ILE A 513 4.67 -24.17 -18.70
C ILE A 513 5.97 -23.92 -19.46
N LEU A 514 6.01 -24.25 -20.75
CA LEU A 514 7.01 -23.77 -21.70
C LEU A 514 6.33 -22.85 -22.72
N ASN A 515 6.77 -21.61 -22.86
CA ASN A 515 6.08 -20.62 -23.70
C ASN A 515 7.05 -19.77 -24.53
N GLY A 516 6.78 -19.66 -25.83
CA GLY A 516 7.43 -18.68 -26.70
C GLY A 516 8.76 -19.13 -27.31
N PHE A 517 8.96 -20.42 -27.52
CA PHE A 517 10.19 -20.97 -28.11
C PHE A 517 9.92 -21.60 -29.47
N THR A 518 10.91 -21.54 -30.36
CA THR A 518 11.02 -22.49 -31.49
C THR A 518 11.90 -23.66 -31.02
N ILE A 519 11.47 -24.90 -31.28
CA ILE A 519 12.18 -26.12 -30.90
C ILE A 519 12.60 -26.83 -32.18
N ILE A 520 13.89 -27.15 -32.35
CA ILE A 520 14.43 -27.78 -33.57
C ILE A 520 15.41 -28.92 -33.25
N ASN A 521 15.67 -29.76 -34.27
CA ASN A 521 16.67 -30.83 -34.26
C ASN A 521 16.54 -31.79 -33.07
N GLY A 522 15.30 -32.20 -32.81
CA GLY A 522 14.96 -33.22 -31.83
C GLY A 522 14.78 -34.58 -32.48
N CYS A 523 15.22 -35.65 -31.83
CA CYS A 523 15.22 -37.00 -32.38
C CYS A 523 14.72 -37.98 -31.31
N GLY A 524 13.77 -38.86 -31.62
CA GLY A 524 13.24 -39.83 -30.66
C GLY A 524 12.16 -40.71 -31.26
N ASP A 525 12.10 -41.98 -30.84
CA ASP A 525 11.22 -43.00 -31.40
C ASP A 525 9.72 -42.72 -31.15
N GLU A 526 9.40 -41.98 -30.07
CA GLU A 526 8.03 -41.60 -29.68
C GLU A 526 7.75 -40.09 -29.87
N GLY A 527 8.66 -39.35 -30.52
CA GLY A 527 8.55 -37.91 -30.76
C GLY A 527 9.84 -37.15 -30.45
N GLY A 528 10.30 -36.31 -31.38
CA GLY A 528 11.60 -35.62 -31.25
C GLY A 528 11.57 -34.30 -30.47
N ALA A 529 10.42 -33.61 -30.40
CA ALA A 529 10.35 -32.26 -29.84
C ALA A 529 10.07 -32.22 -28.33
N VAL A 530 8.96 -32.81 -27.88
CA VAL A 530 8.52 -32.80 -26.47
C VAL A 530 8.07 -34.20 -26.09
N TYR A 531 8.52 -34.68 -24.92
CA TYR A 531 8.14 -35.96 -24.32
C TYR A 531 7.54 -35.74 -22.91
N PHE A 532 6.47 -36.46 -22.60
CA PHE A 532 5.65 -36.34 -21.38
C PHE A 532 5.74 -37.58 -20.48
#